data_AF-A0A4R9AVA4-F1
#
_entry.id   AF-A0A4R9AVA4-F1
#
_cell.length_a   1.000
_cell.length_b   1.000
_cell.length_c   1.000
_cell.angle_alpha   90.00
_cell.angle_beta   90.00
_cell.angle_gamma   90.00
#
_symmetry.space_group_name_H-M   'P 1'
#
loop_
_entity.id
_entity.type
_entity.pdbx_description
1 polymer ?
#
loop_
_entity_poly.entity_id
_entity_poly.type
_entity_poly.pdbx_seq_one_letter_code
_entity_poly.pdbx_strand_id
1 'polypeptide(L)'
;MMTAIGESSLVNLDHGNTAGPDSRGLFQQRATWGSLAERMDPATAARLFFQRLVALSGWETMTPSAAASAVQINADPEHYAPFFAPATDVVTALTASAGGACGVGGGDAVGLAQQLVTAADNGQLRGLVPDHLKEIRWIATGQTVPDCGIDTRILQVMVLAVNQFHQVGVSDINRKCTGQLLGAGTQSSHWINGGGGAVDFYSLGGRSLTGADGQSLRLIGLLDPIMPPGARIGQADCRREAGINLALLHFTPFDDTCNHLHLDVAFTADPMTVG
;
A
#
# COMPACT_ATOMS: atom_id res chain seq x y z
N MET A 1 13.81 11.47 -0.24
CA MET A 1 12.40 11.88 -0.42
C MET A 1 12.04 13.07 0.45
N MET A 2 12.22 13.01 1.77
CA MET A 2 11.88 14.12 2.70
C MET A 2 12.42 15.49 2.26
N THR A 3 13.72 15.60 1.98
CA THR A 3 14.33 16.84 1.50
C THR A 3 13.71 17.35 0.19
N ALA A 4 13.50 16.47 -0.78
CA ALA A 4 12.90 16.83 -2.07
C ALA A 4 11.44 17.33 -1.93
N ILE A 5 10.67 16.77 -1.00
CA ILE A 5 9.32 17.27 -0.68
C ILE A 5 9.42 18.67 -0.07
N GLY A 6 10.32 18.87 0.90
CA GLY A 6 10.47 20.17 1.56
C GLY A 6 11.00 21.27 0.63
N GLU A 7 11.85 20.93 -0.34
CA GLU A 7 12.43 21.90 -1.27
C GLU A 7 11.51 22.26 -2.43
N SER A 8 10.75 21.29 -2.95
CA SER A 8 10.08 21.46 -4.25
C SER A 8 8.74 20.75 -4.37
N SER A 9 8.23 20.13 -3.31
CA SER A 9 7.03 19.29 -3.37
C SER A 9 7.14 18.18 -4.44
N LEU A 10 8.35 17.63 -4.62
CA LEU A 10 8.70 16.64 -5.65
C LEU A 10 8.59 17.12 -7.10
N VAL A 11 8.64 18.43 -7.33
CA VAL A 11 8.63 19.02 -8.69
C VAL A 11 10.05 19.42 -9.11
N ASN A 12 10.45 19.05 -10.31
CA ASN A 12 11.77 19.42 -10.83
C ASN A 12 11.76 20.86 -11.39
N LEU A 13 11.92 21.84 -10.50
CA LEU A 13 11.76 23.26 -10.84
C LEU A 13 12.96 23.85 -11.59
N ASP A 14 12.70 24.63 -12.63
CA ASP A 14 13.70 25.35 -13.42
C ASP A 14 14.03 26.75 -12.86
N HIS A 15 13.48 27.07 -11.68
CA HIS A 15 13.66 28.32 -10.96
C HIS A 15 13.73 28.06 -9.45
N GLY A 16 14.17 29.09 -8.71
CA GLY A 16 14.16 29.09 -7.26
C GLY A 16 13.35 30.26 -6.69
N ASN A 17 13.26 30.32 -5.37
CA ASN A 17 12.49 31.34 -4.66
C ASN A 17 13.33 32.62 -4.40
N THR A 18 12.74 33.60 -3.72
CA THR A 18 13.42 34.87 -3.39
C THR A 18 14.73 34.69 -2.61
N ALA A 19 14.82 33.67 -1.74
CA ALA A 19 16.03 33.41 -0.95
C ALA A 19 17.14 32.75 -1.78
N GLY A 20 16.79 31.98 -2.81
CA GLY A 20 17.73 31.36 -3.75
C GLY A 20 17.23 31.36 -5.20
N PRO A 21 17.24 32.51 -5.90
CA PRO A 21 16.70 32.60 -7.27
C PRO A 21 17.45 31.72 -8.29
N ASP A 22 18.69 31.35 -7.97
CA ASP A 22 19.58 30.50 -8.77
C ASP A 22 19.49 28.99 -8.46
N SER A 23 18.70 28.61 -7.45
CA SER A 23 18.42 27.21 -7.11
C SER A 23 17.65 26.49 -8.21
N ARG A 24 17.97 25.21 -8.44
CA ARG A 24 17.35 24.40 -9.49
C ARG A 24 17.07 22.99 -9.04
N GLY A 25 16.08 22.41 -9.69
CA GLY A 25 15.71 21.01 -9.64
C GLY A 25 15.07 20.56 -8.34
N LEU A 26 14.94 19.24 -8.22
CA LEU A 26 14.20 18.53 -7.17
C LEU A 26 14.64 18.89 -5.73
N PHE A 27 15.92 19.22 -5.54
CA PHE A 27 16.51 19.57 -4.24
C PHE A 27 16.86 21.06 -4.11
N GLN A 28 16.42 21.91 -5.06
CA GLN A 28 16.71 23.35 -5.08
C GLN A 28 18.21 23.67 -4.91
N GLN A 29 19.06 22.91 -5.60
CA GLN A 29 20.51 23.02 -5.51
C GLN A 29 21.03 24.22 -6.30
N ARG A 30 22.00 24.96 -5.73
CA ARG A 30 22.70 26.07 -6.40
C ARG A 30 23.89 25.59 -7.23
N ALA A 31 24.49 26.47 -8.02
CA ALA A 31 25.62 26.15 -8.90
C ALA A 31 26.84 25.52 -8.20
N THR A 32 27.00 25.74 -6.88
CA THR A 32 28.05 25.10 -6.07
C THR A 32 27.90 23.59 -5.94
N TRP A 33 26.75 23.01 -6.30
CA TRP A 33 26.50 21.57 -6.30
C TRP A 33 26.94 20.88 -7.58
N GLY A 34 26.98 21.59 -8.71
CA GLY A 34 27.25 21.03 -10.02
C GLY A 34 26.70 21.92 -11.14
N SER A 35 26.90 21.47 -12.39
CA SER A 35 26.37 22.13 -13.58
C SER A 35 24.83 22.20 -13.56
N LEU A 36 24.26 23.07 -14.40
CA LEU A 36 22.80 23.16 -14.52
C LEU A 36 22.18 21.82 -14.94
N ALA A 37 22.79 21.11 -15.89
CA ALA A 37 22.29 19.82 -16.37
C ALA A 37 22.25 18.77 -15.24
N GLU A 38 23.30 18.69 -14.43
CA GLU A 38 23.39 17.77 -13.29
C GLU A 38 22.33 18.07 -12.21
N ARG A 39 22.05 19.36 -11.94
CA ARG A 39 21.03 19.76 -10.95
C ARG A 39 19.61 19.57 -11.45
N MET A 40 19.40 19.62 -12.77
CA MET A 40 18.10 19.37 -13.41
C MET A 40 17.85 17.88 -13.66
N ASP A 41 18.85 17.01 -13.55
CA ASP A 41 18.64 15.56 -13.58
C ASP A 41 18.36 15.02 -12.17
N PRO A 42 17.14 14.53 -11.86
CA PRO A 42 16.78 14.11 -10.50
C PRO A 42 17.70 13.03 -9.91
N ALA A 43 18.18 12.10 -10.74
CA ALA A 43 19.07 11.02 -10.29
C ALA A 43 20.45 11.55 -9.91
N THR A 44 21.02 12.46 -10.71
CA THR A 44 22.29 13.11 -10.43
C THR A 44 22.19 14.06 -9.24
N ALA A 45 21.13 14.87 -9.16
CA ALA A 45 20.88 15.75 -8.02
C ALA A 45 20.78 14.98 -6.69
N ALA A 46 20.11 13.82 -6.69
CA ALA A 46 20.05 12.92 -5.54
C ALA A 46 21.44 12.35 -5.19
N ARG A 47 22.23 11.94 -6.18
CA ARG A 47 23.60 11.45 -5.96
C ARG A 47 24.47 12.50 -5.29
N LEU A 48 24.42 13.75 -5.76
CA LEU A 48 25.17 14.87 -5.17
C LEU A 48 24.76 15.13 -3.72
N PHE A 49 23.46 15.05 -3.41
CA PHE A 49 22.95 15.13 -2.04
C PHE A 49 23.57 14.04 -1.14
N PHE A 50 23.49 12.78 -1.55
CA PHE A 50 24.03 11.67 -0.76
C PHE A 50 25.55 11.71 -0.61
N GLN A 51 26.28 12.16 -1.63
CA GLN A 51 27.73 12.36 -1.54
C GLN A 51 28.12 13.37 -0.46
N ARG A 52 27.34 14.46 -0.32
CA ARG A 52 27.56 15.42 0.78
C ARG A 52 27.13 14.86 2.12
N LEU A 53 26.03 14.11 2.18
CA LEU A 53 25.57 13.46 3.42
C LEU A 53 26.65 12.56 4.01
N VAL A 54 27.20 11.64 3.23
CA VAL A 54 28.22 10.69 3.72
C VAL A 54 29.57 11.35 4.05
N ALA A 55 29.78 12.58 3.61
CA ALA A 55 30.96 13.37 3.95
C ALA A 55 30.82 14.12 5.29
N LEU A 56 29.62 14.18 5.88
CA LEU A 56 29.40 14.80 7.19
C LEU A 56 29.77 13.83 8.30
N SER A 57 30.65 14.22 9.22
CA SER A 57 30.96 13.39 10.38
C SER A 57 29.75 13.20 11.29
N GLY A 58 29.41 11.94 11.61
CA GLY A 58 28.38 11.59 12.58
C GLY A 58 26.94 11.66 12.06
N TRP A 59 26.76 11.80 10.74
CA TRP A 59 25.44 11.84 10.10
C TRP A 59 24.57 10.62 10.43
N GLU A 60 25.18 9.47 10.71
CA GLU A 60 24.51 8.22 11.06
C GLU A 60 23.74 8.29 12.37
N THR A 61 24.15 9.21 13.27
CA THR A 61 23.53 9.40 14.59
C THR A 61 22.57 10.59 14.63
N MET A 62 22.49 11.36 13.54
CA MET A 62 21.59 12.49 13.43
C MET A 62 20.16 12.03 13.16
N THR A 63 19.17 12.83 13.58
CA THR A 63 17.80 12.65 13.09
C THR A 63 17.78 12.87 11.57
N PRO A 64 16.85 12.26 10.83
CA PRO A 64 16.75 12.47 9.38
C PRO A 64 16.64 13.95 8.99
N SER A 65 15.86 14.75 9.74
CA SER A 65 15.74 16.19 9.51
C SER A 65 17.07 16.90 9.74
N ALA A 66 17.73 16.66 10.88
CA ALA A 66 19.00 17.30 11.19
C ALA A 66 20.09 16.97 10.15
N ALA A 67 20.16 15.71 9.69
CA ALA A 67 21.07 15.30 8.64
C ALA A 67 20.79 16.02 7.31
N ALA A 68 19.51 16.10 6.91
CA ALA A 68 19.12 16.82 5.70
C ALA A 68 19.41 18.33 5.79
N SER A 69 19.11 18.95 6.93
CA SER A 69 19.43 20.36 7.21
C SER A 69 20.92 20.63 7.18
N ALA A 70 21.76 19.72 7.70
CA ALA A 70 23.21 19.86 7.64
C ALA A 70 23.74 19.78 6.20
N VAL A 71 23.17 18.90 5.36
CA VAL A 71 23.55 18.77 3.94
C VAL A 71 23.15 20.00 3.12
N GLN A 72 21.94 20.52 3.37
CA GLN A 72 21.38 21.68 2.65
C GLN A 72 21.81 23.02 3.26
N ILE A 73 22.50 22.99 4.40
CA ILE A 73 22.94 24.17 5.15
C ILE A 73 21.73 25.05 5.53
N ASN A 74 20.67 24.40 6.00
CA ASN A 74 19.48 25.08 6.51
C ASN A 74 19.73 25.54 7.96
N ALA A 75 19.30 26.76 8.30
CA ALA A 75 19.47 27.32 9.63
C ALA A 75 18.62 26.61 10.70
N ASP A 76 17.50 25.98 10.29
CA ASP A 76 16.63 25.22 11.17
C ASP A 76 16.86 23.70 11.00
N PRO A 77 17.40 23.01 12.03
CA PRO A 77 17.58 21.55 12.01
C PRO A 77 16.28 20.76 11.81
N GLU A 78 15.14 21.33 12.18
CA GLU A 78 13.82 20.67 12.10
C GLU A 78 13.02 21.09 10.86
N HIS A 79 13.61 21.89 9.96
CA HIS A 79 12.96 22.36 8.74
C HIS A 79 12.30 21.24 7.93
N TYR A 80 12.95 20.07 7.86
CA TYR A 80 12.44 18.94 7.08
C TYR A 80 11.56 17.95 7.86
N ALA A 81 11.49 18.07 9.19
CA ALA A 81 10.77 17.13 10.03
C ALA A 81 9.30 16.92 9.61
N PRO A 82 8.53 17.96 9.22
CA PRO A 82 7.15 17.79 8.76
C PRO A 82 7.00 16.89 7.53
N PHE A 83 8.04 16.75 6.70
CA PHE A 83 8.00 15.98 5.46
C PHE A 83 8.44 14.53 5.63
N PHE A 84 8.84 14.11 6.84
CA PHE A 84 9.36 12.76 7.07
C PHE A 84 8.28 11.69 6.88
N ALA A 85 7.08 11.90 7.43
CA ALA A 85 5.96 10.97 7.26
C ALA A 85 5.50 10.88 5.78
N PRO A 86 5.21 11.99 5.08
CA PRO A 86 4.90 11.95 3.64
C PRO A 86 5.99 11.29 2.79
N ALA A 87 7.26 11.52 3.12
CA ALA A 87 8.38 10.88 2.43
C ALA A 87 8.40 9.37 2.64
N THR A 88 8.09 8.91 3.86
CA THR A 88 7.98 7.50 4.19
C THR A 88 6.86 6.86 3.38
N ASP A 89 5.71 7.54 3.24
CA ASP A 89 4.59 7.06 2.42
C ASP A 89 4.99 6.89 0.94
N VAL A 90 5.67 7.89 0.37
CA VAL A 90 6.17 7.83 -1.02
C VAL A 90 7.19 6.70 -1.20
N VAL A 91 8.20 6.62 -0.33
CA VAL A 91 9.20 5.54 -0.39
C VAL A 91 8.51 4.20 -0.27
N THR A 92 7.57 4.06 0.66
CA THR A 92 6.84 2.81 0.88
C THR A 92 6.00 2.41 -0.32
N ALA A 93 5.33 3.35 -0.99
CA ALA A 93 4.60 3.07 -2.23
C ALA A 93 5.56 2.65 -3.36
N LEU A 94 6.72 3.31 -3.47
CA LEU A 94 7.73 3.01 -4.48
C LEU A 94 8.50 1.71 -4.19
N THR A 95 8.75 1.37 -2.93
CA THR A 95 9.40 0.11 -2.54
C THR A 95 8.41 -1.04 -2.47
N ALA A 96 7.12 -0.79 -2.30
CA ALA A 96 6.12 -1.83 -2.51
C ALA A 96 5.98 -2.17 -4.00
N SER A 97 6.27 -1.23 -4.91
CA SER A 97 6.34 -1.46 -6.36
C SER A 97 7.71 -1.93 -6.86
N ALA A 98 8.82 -1.54 -6.23
CA ALA A 98 10.19 -1.94 -6.61
C ALA A 98 10.77 -3.10 -5.78
N GLY A 99 10.19 -3.39 -4.62
CA GLY A 99 10.54 -4.49 -3.70
C GLY A 99 9.55 -5.65 -3.78
N GLY A 100 8.67 -5.67 -4.79
CA GLY A 100 7.79 -6.79 -5.13
C GLY A 100 8.52 -8.02 -5.70
N ALA A 101 9.78 -8.24 -5.33
CA ALA A 101 10.47 -9.51 -5.53
C ALA A 101 10.41 -10.38 -4.25
N CYS A 102 9.28 -10.36 -3.56
CA CYS A 102 8.76 -11.57 -2.94
C CYS A 102 7.65 -12.04 -3.87
N GLY A 103 8.02 -12.86 -4.85
CA GLY A 103 7.11 -13.35 -5.86
C GLY A 103 5.89 -13.99 -5.19
N VAL A 104 4.75 -13.35 -5.33
CA VAL A 104 3.48 -14.09 -5.37
C VAL A 104 3.34 -14.65 -6.78
N GLY A 105 4.41 -15.32 -7.27
CA GLY A 105 4.45 -15.89 -8.60
C GLY A 105 3.52 -17.09 -8.61
N GLY A 106 2.32 -16.94 -9.18
CA GLY A 106 1.38 -18.02 -9.45
C GLY A 106 1.30 -19.10 -8.38
N GLY A 107 1.40 -18.74 -7.10
CA GLY A 107 1.42 -19.70 -6.01
C GLY A 107 0.12 -20.46 -6.03
N ASP A 108 0.17 -21.79 -5.97
CA ASP A 108 -1.05 -22.56 -5.81
C ASP A 108 -1.75 -22.15 -4.50
N ALA A 109 -3.07 -22.35 -4.46
CA ALA A 109 -3.88 -21.92 -3.33
C ALA A 109 -3.38 -22.50 -1.98
N VAL A 110 -2.78 -23.70 -2.01
CA VAL A 110 -2.23 -24.38 -0.83
C VAL A 110 -1.04 -23.60 -0.27
N GLY A 111 -0.07 -23.24 -1.10
CA GLY A 111 1.13 -22.50 -0.67
C GLY A 111 0.81 -21.11 -0.12
N LEU A 112 -0.14 -20.39 -0.74
CA LEU A 112 -0.61 -19.09 -0.23
C LEU A 112 -1.34 -19.25 1.10
N ALA A 113 -2.21 -20.25 1.21
CA ALA A 113 -2.92 -20.52 2.45
C ALA A 113 -1.95 -20.91 3.59
N GLN A 114 -0.90 -21.68 3.32
CA GLN A 114 0.14 -22.01 4.32
C GLN A 114 0.86 -20.76 4.86
N GLN A 115 1.14 -19.78 4.00
CA GLN A 115 1.71 -18.49 4.43
C GLN A 115 0.73 -17.74 5.35
N LEU A 116 -0.55 -17.69 4.98
CA LEU A 116 -1.59 -17.04 5.78
C LEU A 116 -1.85 -17.76 7.11
N VAL A 117 -1.78 -19.09 7.14
CA VAL A 117 -1.85 -19.87 8.39
C VAL A 117 -0.67 -19.53 9.29
N THR A 118 0.55 -19.46 8.75
CA THR A 118 1.73 -19.05 9.52
C THR A 118 1.57 -17.64 10.10
N ALA A 119 1.05 -16.69 9.31
CA ALA A 119 0.76 -15.35 9.77
C ALA A 119 -0.32 -15.32 10.87
N ALA A 120 -1.36 -16.16 10.74
CA ALA A 120 -2.39 -16.28 11.76
C ALA A 120 -1.84 -16.87 13.07
N ASP A 121 -1.02 -17.92 12.97
CA ASP A 121 -0.38 -18.56 14.13
C ASP A 121 0.60 -17.61 14.85
N ASN A 122 1.23 -16.69 14.10
CA ASN A 122 2.06 -15.61 14.65
C ASN A 122 1.26 -14.38 15.14
N GLY A 123 -0.08 -14.41 15.05
CA GLY A 123 -0.96 -13.32 15.47
C GLY A 123 -0.96 -12.09 14.56
N GLN A 124 -0.35 -12.19 13.37
CA GLN A 124 -0.27 -11.14 12.34
C GLN A 124 -1.57 -11.06 11.51
N LEU A 125 -2.28 -12.18 11.36
CA LEU A 125 -3.59 -12.23 10.70
C LEU A 125 -4.65 -12.65 11.73
N ARG A 126 -5.73 -11.88 11.83
CA ARG A 126 -6.84 -12.15 12.75
C ARG A 126 -8.18 -12.09 12.02
N GLY A 127 -9.01 -13.11 12.23
CA GLY A 127 -10.39 -13.14 11.76
C GLY A 127 -11.35 -12.64 12.84
N LEU A 128 -12.45 -12.00 12.45
CA LEU A 128 -13.62 -11.85 13.32
C LEU A 128 -14.40 -13.16 13.41
N VAL A 129 -15.42 -13.18 14.27
CA VAL A 129 -16.37 -14.28 14.38
C VAL A 129 -17.59 -13.97 13.51
N PRO A 130 -18.08 -14.92 12.69
CA PRO A 130 -17.59 -16.29 12.46
C PRO A 130 -16.20 -16.38 11.83
N ASP A 131 -15.44 -17.38 12.26
CA ASP A 131 -14.02 -17.52 11.91
C ASP A 131 -13.82 -18.00 10.47
N HIS A 132 -13.51 -17.05 9.58
CA HIS A 132 -13.15 -17.29 8.18
C HIS A 132 -11.72 -17.84 8.00
N LEU A 133 -10.88 -17.84 9.05
CA LEU A 133 -9.52 -18.41 8.94
C LEU A 133 -9.54 -19.94 8.87
N LYS A 134 -10.66 -20.60 9.25
CA LYS A 134 -10.83 -22.05 9.07
C LYS A 134 -10.81 -22.46 7.60
N GLU A 135 -11.39 -21.64 6.73
CA GLU A 135 -11.39 -21.85 5.28
C GLU A 135 -9.94 -21.90 4.76
N ILE A 136 -9.11 -20.95 5.17
CA ILE A 136 -7.68 -20.88 4.85
C ILE A 136 -6.95 -22.12 5.39
N ARG A 137 -7.24 -22.55 6.62
CA ARG A 137 -6.61 -23.74 7.21
C ARG A 137 -6.94 -25.03 6.45
N TRP A 138 -8.17 -25.18 5.93
CA TRP A 138 -8.51 -26.33 5.07
C TRP A 138 -7.76 -26.29 3.74
N ILE A 139 -7.67 -25.13 3.10
CA ILE A 139 -6.91 -24.97 1.86
C ILE A 139 -5.42 -25.28 2.10
N ALA A 140 -4.85 -24.84 3.21
CA ALA A 140 -3.44 -25.08 3.56
C ALA A 140 -3.08 -26.57 3.72
N THR A 141 -4.06 -27.42 4.05
CA THR A 141 -3.89 -28.89 4.13
C THR A 141 -4.31 -29.61 2.85
N GLY A 142 -4.75 -28.88 1.82
CA GLY A 142 -5.31 -29.45 0.59
C GLY A 142 -6.71 -30.05 0.76
N GLN A 143 -7.38 -29.77 1.89
CA GLN A 143 -8.72 -30.27 2.15
C GLN A 143 -9.76 -29.47 1.36
N THR A 144 -10.56 -30.17 0.55
CA THR A 144 -11.72 -29.57 -0.11
C THR A 144 -12.94 -29.68 0.80
N VAL A 145 -13.55 -28.55 1.14
CA VAL A 145 -14.81 -28.49 1.88
C VAL A 145 -15.87 -27.82 0.99
N PRO A 146 -17.07 -28.41 0.83
CA PRO A 146 -18.12 -27.84 -0.02
C PRO A 146 -18.41 -26.38 0.34
N ASP A 147 -18.50 -25.51 -0.67
CA ASP A 147 -18.78 -24.07 -0.55
C ASP A 147 -17.80 -23.28 0.33
N CYS A 148 -16.62 -23.83 0.64
CA CYS A 148 -15.59 -23.22 1.49
C CYS A 148 -14.26 -22.96 0.77
N GLY A 149 -14.31 -22.83 -0.55
CA GLY A 149 -13.16 -22.38 -1.35
C GLY A 149 -12.92 -20.88 -1.18
N ILE A 150 -11.67 -20.45 -1.39
CA ILE A 150 -11.29 -19.05 -1.51
C ILE A 150 -10.59 -18.89 -2.86
N ASP A 151 -10.96 -17.87 -3.62
CA ASP A 151 -10.31 -17.56 -4.88
C ASP A 151 -8.81 -17.32 -4.64
N THR A 152 -7.96 -17.89 -5.50
CA THR A 152 -6.49 -17.77 -5.35
C THR A 152 -6.06 -16.30 -5.31
N ARG A 153 -6.70 -15.42 -6.08
CA ARG A 153 -6.40 -13.98 -6.09
C ARG A 153 -6.73 -13.31 -4.76
N ILE A 154 -7.78 -13.76 -4.07
CA ILE A 154 -8.10 -13.29 -2.71
C ILE A 154 -7.00 -13.73 -1.73
N LEU A 155 -6.53 -14.98 -1.82
CA LEU A 155 -5.38 -15.44 -1.01
C LEU A 155 -4.12 -14.60 -1.29
N GLN A 156 -3.83 -14.30 -2.55
CA GLN A 156 -2.71 -13.45 -2.94
C GLN A 156 -2.85 -12.03 -2.37
N VAL A 157 -4.04 -11.42 -2.45
CA VAL A 157 -4.34 -10.10 -1.85
C VAL A 157 -4.10 -10.11 -0.34
N MET A 158 -4.56 -11.15 0.36
CA MET A 158 -4.34 -11.30 1.79
C MET A 158 -2.85 -11.45 2.14
N VAL A 159 -2.08 -12.21 1.34
CA VAL A 159 -0.63 -12.34 1.53
C VAL A 159 0.07 -10.98 1.36
N LEU A 160 -0.30 -10.22 0.33
CA LEU A 160 0.22 -8.87 0.12
C LEU A 160 -0.12 -7.95 1.30
N ALA A 161 -1.35 -8.00 1.81
CA ALA A 161 -1.75 -7.22 2.97
C ALA A 161 -0.93 -7.59 4.23
N VAL A 162 -0.77 -8.88 4.52
CA VAL A 162 0.04 -9.34 5.67
C VAL A 162 1.49 -8.90 5.55
N ASN A 163 2.10 -9.04 4.37
CA ASN A 163 3.48 -8.65 4.14
C ASN A 163 3.69 -7.13 4.27
N GLN A 164 2.72 -6.34 3.82
CA GLN A 164 2.82 -4.88 3.80
C GLN A 164 2.50 -4.22 5.14
N PHE A 165 1.56 -4.79 5.91
CA PHE A 165 1.00 -4.15 7.09
C PHE A 165 1.33 -4.87 8.41
N HIS A 166 1.81 -6.12 8.36
CA HIS A 166 2.25 -6.97 9.49
C HIS A 166 1.20 -7.30 10.56
N GLN A 167 0.13 -6.52 10.69
CA GLN A 167 -1.04 -6.78 11.51
C GLN A 167 -2.29 -6.50 10.69
N VAL A 168 -3.05 -7.55 10.38
CA VAL A 168 -4.19 -7.52 9.46
C VAL A 168 -5.38 -8.17 10.13
N GLY A 169 -6.52 -7.50 10.07
CA GLY A 169 -7.80 -8.01 10.54
C GLY A 169 -8.77 -8.19 9.38
N VAL A 170 -9.35 -9.39 9.26
CA VAL A 170 -10.33 -9.76 8.24
C VAL A 170 -11.68 -10.06 8.89
N SER A 171 -12.75 -9.46 8.37
CA SER A 171 -14.11 -9.62 8.88
C SER A 171 -14.96 -10.58 8.07
N ASP A 172 -14.70 -10.75 6.78
CA ASP A 172 -15.48 -11.62 5.90
C ASP A 172 -14.63 -12.14 4.73
N ILE A 173 -14.85 -13.39 4.30
CA ILE A 173 -14.20 -14.02 3.13
C ILE A 173 -15.22 -14.86 2.36
N ASN A 174 -15.70 -15.99 2.92
CA ASN A 174 -16.70 -16.83 2.28
C ASN A 174 -17.92 -17.02 3.20
N ARG A 175 -18.92 -16.15 3.03
CA ARG A 175 -20.21 -16.27 3.70
C ARG A 175 -21.00 -17.51 3.30
N LYS A 176 -20.79 -18.06 2.10
CA LYS A 176 -21.45 -19.29 1.69
C LYS A 176 -20.99 -20.48 2.55
N CYS A 177 -19.70 -20.52 2.87
CA CYS A 177 -19.11 -21.51 3.78
C CYS A 177 -19.69 -21.44 5.19
N THR A 178 -19.79 -20.22 5.74
CA THR A 178 -20.25 -20.00 7.11
C THR A 178 -21.78 -19.98 7.25
N GLY A 179 -22.51 -19.95 6.12
CA GLY A 179 -23.97 -19.82 6.07
C GLY A 179 -24.48 -18.42 6.45
N GLN A 180 -23.62 -17.41 6.47
CA GLN A 180 -23.99 -16.04 6.82
C GLN A 180 -24.74 -15.35 5.68
N LEU A 181 -25.88 -14.73 5.99
CA LEU A 181 -26.61 -13.87 5.06
C LEU A 181 -26.64 -12.44 5.61
N LEU A 182 -25.61 -11.68 5.26
CA LEU A 182 -25.43 -10.27 5.63
C LEU A 182 -25.34 -9.39 4.38
N GLY A 183 -25.57 -8.08 4.53
CA GLY A 183 -25.47 -7.11 3.44
C GLY A 183 -26.32 -7.49 2.22
N ALA A 184 -25.71 -7.52 1.03
CA ALA A 184 -26.34 -7.92 -0.24
C ALA A 184 -26.83 -9.39 -0.30
N GLY A 185 -26.71 -10.16 0.79
CA GLY A 185 -27.20 -11.53 0.89
C GLY A 185 -26.58 -12.44 -0.18
N THR A 186 -27.43 -13.16 -0.90
CA THR A 186 -27.00 -14.13 -1.93
C THR A 186 -26.43 -13.50 -3.19
N GLN A 187 -26.49 -12.17 -3.33
CA GLN A 187 -25.91 -11.42 -4.45
C GLN A 187 -24.48 -10.94 -4.15
N SER A 188 -24.00 -11.13 -2.92
CA SER A 188 -22.66 -10.69 -2.52
C SER A 188 -21.55 -11.54 -3.15
N SER A 189 -20.41 -10.92 -3.44
CA SER A 189 -19.17 -11.62 -3.85
C SER A 189 -18.65 -12.62 -2.81
N HIS A 190 -19.06 -12.50 -1.54
CA HIS A 190 -18.80 -13.52 -0.51
C HIS A 190 -19.71 -14.76 -0.64
N TRP A 191 -20.70 -14.76 -1.53
CA TRP A 191 -21.71 -15.80 -1.68
C TRP A 191 -21.84 -16.36 -3.10
N ILE A 192 -21.86 -15.49 -4.12
CA ILE A 192 -22.01 -15.91 -5.52
C ILE A 192 -20.86 -16.83 -5.95
N ASN A 193 -21.09 -17.63 -6.99
CA ASN A 193 -20.07 -18.50 -7.59
C ASN A 193 -19.41 -19.51 -6.63
N GLY A 194 -20.04 -19.84 -5.50
CA GLY A 194 -19.46 -20.72 -4.47
C GLY A 194 -18.83 -19.98 -3.28
N GLY A 195 -18.88 -18.64 -3.30
CA GLY A 195 -18.29 -17.78 -2.28
C GLY A 195 -16.77 -17.65 -2.41
N GLY A 196 -16.15 -16.92 -1.49
CA GLY A 196 -14.69 -16.76 -1.45
C GLY A 196 -14.09 -15.90 -2.57
N GLY A 197 -14.93 -15.16 -3.31
CA GLY A 197 -14.52 -14.22 -4.34
C GLY A 197 -14.25 -12.79 -3.82
N ALA A 198 -14.26 -12.59 -2.49
CA ALA A 198 -14.11 -11.30 -1.83
C ALA A 198 -13.40 -11.41 -0.48
N VAL A 199 -12.92 -10.27 0.02
CA VAL A 199 -12.36 -10.12 1.36
C VAL A 199 -12.72 -8.74 1.94
N ASP A 200 -13.14 -8.75 3.20
CA ASP A 200 -13.36 -7.53 3.98
C ASP A 200 -12.23 -7.37 5.00
N PHE A 201 -11.43 -6.32 4.87
CA PHE A 201 -10.45 -5.96 5.89
C PHE A 201 -11.06 -4.96 6.87
N TYR A 202 -11.16 -5.31 8.15
CA TYR A 202 -11.59 -4.35 9.17
C TYR A 202 -10.41 -3.61 9.80
N SER A 203 -9.18 -4.12 9.68
CA SER A 203 -7.98 -3.42 10.15
C SER A 203 -6.71 -3.75 9.37
N LEU A 204 -5.83 -2.76 9.23
CA LEU A 204 -4.47 -2.89 8.66
C LEU A 204 -3.48 -2.10 9.51
N GLY A 205 -2.31 -2.67 9.77
CA GLY A 205 -1.31 -2.08 10.66
C GLY A 205 -1.82 -1.91 12.09
N GLY A 206 -2.79 -2.73 12.51
CA GLY A 206 -3.49 -2.62 13.79
C GLY A 206 -4.47 -1.44 13.90
N ARG A 207 -4.78 -0.76 12.79
CA ARG A 207 -5.72 0.37 12.74
C ARG A 207 -7.00 -0.03 12.03
N SER A 208 -8.15 0.36 12.58
CA SER A 208 -9.45 0.13 11.95
C SER A 208 -9.57 0.86 10.62
N LEU A 209 -10.27 0.25 9.67
CA LEU A 209 -10.48 0.81 8.34
C LEU A 209 -11.85 1.49 8.21
N THR A 210 -11.89 2.48 7.33
CA THR A 210 -13.13 3.13 6.87
C THR A 210 -13.32 3.04 5.37
N GLY A 211 -12.32 2.53 4.64
CA GLY A 211 -12.26 2.58 3.18
C GLY A 211 -11.80 3.92 2.61
N ALA A 212 -11.66 4.94 3.46
CA ALA A 212 -11.14 6.27 3.13
C ALA A 212 -9.92 6.68 3.98
N ASP A 213 -9.58 5.90 5.01
CA ASP A 213 -8.41 6.13 5.85
C ASP A 213 -7.08 5.82 5.12
N GLY A 214 -5.97 6.31 5.66
CA GLY A 214 -4.65 6.17 5.03
C GLY A 214 -4.20 4.73 4.79
N GLN A 215 -4.60 3.75 5.62
CA GLN A 215 -4.22 2.35 5.39
C GLN A 215 -5.04 1.76 4.24
N SER A 216 -6.34 2.09 4.17
CA SER A 216 -7.19 1.73 3.03
C SER A 216 -6.63 2.27 1.71
N LEU A 217 -6.29 3.58 1.67
CA LEU A 217 -5.73 4.21 0.46
C LEU A 217 -4.38 3.57 0.06
N ARG A 218 -3.54 3.21 1.03
CA ARG A 218 -2.27 2.54 0.78
C ARG A 218 -2.46 1.13 0.20
N LEU A 219 -3.42 0.35 0.70
CA LEU A 219 -3.71 -0.97 0.15
C LEU A 219 -4.31 -0.86 -1.26
N ILE A 220 -5.23 0.10 -1.50
CA ILE A 220 -5.79 0.35 -2.83
C ILE A 220 -4.68 0.69 -3.82
N GLY A 221 -3.79 1.62 -3.48
CA GLY A 221 -2.68 2.02 -4.36
C GLY A 221 -1.67 0.89 -4.64
N LEU A 222 -1.53 -0.06 -3.71
CA LEU A 222 -0.71 -1.26 -3.92
C LEU A 222 -1.36 -2.24 -4.91
N LEU A 223 -2.67 -2.44 -4.79
CA LEU A 223 -3.39 -3.48 -5.52
C LEU A 223 -3.87 -3.03 -6.90
N ASP A 224 -4.36 -1.80 -7.04
CA ASP A 224 -4.99 -1.33 -8.27
C ASP A 224 -4.16 -1.57 -9.55
N PRO A 225 -2.83 -1.34 -9.58
CA PRO A 225 -2.03 -1.61 -10.78
C PRO A 225 -1.91 -3.08 -11.17
N ILE A 226 -2.09 -4.00 -10.22
CA ILE A 226 -1.89 -5.45 -10.42
C ILE A 226 -3.19 -6.24 -10.49
N MET A 227 -4.32 -5.65 -10.11
CA MET A 227 -5.61 -6.33 -10.14
C MET A 227 -6.13 -6.50 -11.58
N PRO A 228 -6.83 -7.60 -11.88
CA PRO A 228 -7.45 -7.78 -13.19
C PRO A 228 -8.60 -6.78 -13.42
N PRO A 229 -8.83 -6.35 -14.67
CA PRO A 229 -10.06 -5.65 -15.03
C PRO A 229 -11.30 -6.41 -14.58
N GLY A 230 -12.27 -5.71 -14.01
CA GLY A 230 -13.48 -6.30 -13.42
C GLY A 230 -13.36 -6.65 -11.93
N ALA A 231 -12.18 -6.50 -11.33
CA ALA A 231 -12.06 -6.43 -9.88
C ALA A 231 -12.75 -5.16 -9.35
N ARG A 232 -13.27 -5.22 -8.13
CA ARG A 232 -14.05 -4.14 -7.52
C ARG A 232 -13.54 -3.78 -6.13
N ILE A 233 -13.76 -2.53 -5.75
CA ILE A 233 -13.37 -1.98 -4.45
C ILE A 233 -14.54 -1.21 -3.83
N GLY A 234 -14.91 -1.56 -2.60
CA GLY A 234 -16.03 -0.95 -1.87
C GLY A 234 -15.69 0.41 -1.26
N GLN A 235 -16.62 0.98 -0.49
CA GLN A 235 -16.46 2.24 0.26
C GLN A 235 -16.18 3.48 -0.62
N ALA A 236 -16.69 3.48 -1.85
CA ALA A 236 -16.56 4.62 -2.76
C ALA A 236 -17.28 5.87 -2.24
N ASP A 237 -18.43 5.69 -1.58
CA ASP A 237 -19.16 6.71 -0.83
C ASP A 237 -18.32 7.30 0.29
N CYS A 238 -17.68 6.47 1.10
CA CYS A 238 -16.84 6.93 2.20
C CYS A 238 -15.69 7.83 1.71
N ARG A 239 -15.07 7.46 0.59
CA ARG A 239 -14.01 8.28 -0.04
C ARG A 239 -14.58 9.59 -0.58
N ARG A 240 -15.73 9.54 -1.25
CA ARG A 240 -16.42 10.72 -1.78
C ARG A 240 -16.81 11.70 -0.67
N GLU A 241 -17.36 11.20 0.44
CA GLU A 241 -17.71 12.01 1.62
C GLU A 241 -16.48 12.64 2.28
N ALA A 242 -15.35 11.93 2.28
CA ALA A 242 -14.07 12.45 2.76
C ALA A 242 -13.37 13.41 1.77
N GLY A 243 -13.97 13.70 0.60
CA GLY A 243 -13.38 14.54 -0.43
C GLY A 243 -12.20 13.91 -1.17
N ILE A 244 -12.05 12.58 -1.09
CA ILE A 244 -10.98 11.81 -1.74
C ILE A 244 -11.49 11.31 -3.10
N ASN A 245 -10.78 11.68 -4.16
CA ASN A 245 -11.01 11.17 -5.51
C ASN A 245 -9.80 10.34 -5.96
N LEU A 246 -10.00 9.05 -6.24
CA LEU A 246 -8.95 8.15 -6.70
C LEU A 246 -9.08 7.92 -8.20
N ALA A 247 -7.97 8.11 -8.92
CA ALA A 247 -7.84 7.69 -10.31
C ALA A 247 -7.45 6.20 -10.35
N LEU A 248 -8.46 5.33 -10.32
CA LEU A 248 -8.28 3.87 -10.37
C LEU A 248 -8.04 3.40 -11.82
N LEU A 249 -7.09 2.49 -12.00
CA LEU A 249 -6.70 1.89 -13.27
C LEU A 249 -7.54 0.64 -13.58
N HIS A 250 -7.73 -0.24 -12.60
CA HIS A 250 -8.38 -1.53 -12.81
C HIS A 250 -9.58 -1.77 -11.91
N PHE A 251 -9.57 -1.23 -10.69
CA PHE A 251 -10.71 -1.37 -9.81
C PHE A 251 -11.93 -0.59 -10.30
N THR A 252 -13.09 -1.26 -10.28
CA THR A 252 -14.39 -0.58 -10.37
C THR A 252 -14.88 -0.25 -8.94
N PRO A 253 -15.03 1.04 -8.59
CA PRO A 253 -15.49 1.43 -7.25
C PRO A 253 -16.99 1.22 -7.09
N PHE A 254 -17.43 0.86 -5.88
CA PHE A 254 -18.86 0.82 -5.49
C PHE A 254 -19.07 1.25 -4.03
N ASP A 255 -20.31 1.62 -3.69
CA ASP A 255 -20.67 2.11 -2.35
C ASP A 255 -20.85 0.94 -1.37
N ASP A 256 -20.32 1.10 -0.15
CA ASP A 256 -20.39 0.10 0.92
C ASP A 256 -20.15 0.77 2.29
N THR A 257 -20.57 0.12 3.37
CA THR A 257 -20.46 0.61 4.74
C THR A 257 -19.01 0.97 5.15
N CYS A 258 -18.84 2.16 5.74
CA CYS A 258 -17.55 2.78 6.06
C CYS A 258 -16.86 2.23 7.33
N ASN A 259 -16.94 0.92 7.57
CA ASN A 259 -16.34 0.26 8.74
C ASN A 259 -15.31 -0.84 8.38
N HIS A 260 -15.03 -1.00 7.09
CA HIS A 260 -14.05 -1.95 6.55
C HIS A 260 -13.57 -1.45 5.18
N LEU A 261 -12.67 -2.20 4.53
CA LEU A 261 -12.37 -2.10 3.12
C LEU A 261 -12.73 -3.41 2.43
N HIS A 262 -13.72 -3.36 1.54
CA HIS A 262 -14.15 -4.49 0.72
C HIS A 262 -13.36 -4.53 -0.58
N LEU A 263 -12.89 -5.72 -0.95
CA LEU A 263 -12.31 -6.01 -2.26
C LEU A 263 -12.90 -7.30 -2.82
N ASP A 264 -13.21 -7.33 -4.12
CA ASP A 264 -13.64 -8.57 -4.78
C ASP A 264 -13.17 -8.75 -6.23
N VAL A 265 -13.12 -10.02 -6.62
CA VAL A 265 -12.74 -10.48 -7.98
C VAL A 265 -13.81 -11.38 -8.60
N ALA A 266 -14.99 -11.46 -7.99
CA ALA A 266 -16.04 -12.41 -8.40
C ALA A 266 -16.62 -12.14 -9.82
N PHE A 267 -16.31 -10.98 -10.41
CA PHE A 267 -16.79 -10.54 -11.72
C PHE A 267 -15.71 -10.61 -12.81
N THR A 268 -14.56 -11.24 -12.52
CA THR A 268 -13.48 -11.42 -13.48
C THR A 268 -12.83 -12.79 -13.30
N ALA A 269 -12.38 -13.39 -14.40
CA ALA A 269 -11.64 -14.66 -14.39
C ALA A 269 -10.13 -14.45 -14.63
N ASP A 270 -9.71 -13.24 -14.97
CA ASP A 270 -8.33 -12.95 -15.31
C ASP A 270 -7.44 -13.01 -14.06
N PRO A 271 -6.19 -13.49 -14.19
CA PRO A 271 -5.24 -13.48 -13.09
C PRO A 271 -4.81 -12.05 -12.73
N MET A 272 -4.26 -11.86 -11.53
CA MET A 272 -3.53 -10.63 -11.23
C MET A 272 -2.26 -10.54 -12.08
N THR A 273 -1.90 -9.31 -12.47
CA THR A 273 -0.65 -9.00 -13.17
C THR A 273 0.48 -8.97 -12.15
N VAL A 274 0.91 -10.15 -11.70
CA VAL A 274 2.14 -10.34 -10.91
C VAL A 274 3.30 -10.50 -11.88
N GLY A 275 4.10 -9.44 -12.02
CA GLY A 275 5.31 -9.40 -12.86
C GLY A 275 6.46 -10.20 -12.27
#